data_AF-A0A9X1RYV8-F1
#
_entry.id   AF-A0A9X1RYV8-F1
#
_cell.length_a   1.000
_cell.length_b   1.000
_cell.length_c   1.000
_cell.angle_alpha   90.00
_cell.angle_beta   90.00
_cell.angle_gamma   90.00
#
_symmetry.space_group_name_H-M   'P 1'
#
loop_
_entity.id
_entity.type
_entity.pdbx_description
1 polymer ?
#
loop_
_entity_poly.entity_id
_entity_poly.type
_entity_poly.pdbx_seq_one_letter_code
_entity_poly.pdbx_strand_id
1 'polypeptide(L)'
;MVEVIVGGLISGVVVLIIAGLWKRRHAPRRWVREQDKIATTIEQKDARQELTVLREQVVEVARARNVVIPASSTGINPTIVTFSDGSVWCYFNDHARYVHAIRAGQVPPTRSSRGTPSVPVSRWKKETLERWLAENAD
;
A
#
# COMPACT_ATOMS: atom_id res chain seq x y z
N MET A 1 -6.42 -70.21 -9.90
CA MET A 1 -6.91 -69.13 -10.80
C MET A 1 -7.25 -67.84 -10.04
N VAL A 2 -6.63 -67.58 -8.88
CA VAL A 2 -6.85 -66.37 -8.04
C VAL A 2 -5.57 -65.53 -7.96
N GLU A 3 -4.39 -66.16 -8.02
CA GLU A 3 -3.09 -65.49 -7.90
C GLU A 3 -2.72 -64.58 -9.09
N VAL A 4 -3.23 -64.86 -10.29
CA VAL A 4 -2.96 -64.03 -11.48
C VAL A 4 -3.70 -62.69 -11.43
N ILE A 5 -4.87 -62.65 -10.77
CA ILE A 5 -5.68 -61.44 -10.65
C ILE A 5 -5.08 -60.47 -9.61
N VAL A 6 -4.54 -61.02 -8.51
CA VAL A 6 -3.91 -60.22 -7.44
C VAL A 6 -2.60 -59.58 -7.91
N GLY A 7 -1.78 -60.31 -8.68
CA GLY A 7 -0.55 -59.76 -9.26
C GLY A 7 -0.80 -58.59 -10.23
N GLY A 8 -1.83 -58.71 -11.08
CA GLY A 8 -2.21 -57.66 -12.04
C GLY A 8 -2.71 -56.38 -11.38
N LEU A 9 -3.47 -56.51 -10.28
CA LEU A 9 -4.04 -55.37 -9.56
C LEU A 9 -2.97 -54.56 -8.81
N ILE A 10 -2.00 -55.24 -8.18
CA ILE A 10 -0.88 -54.57 -7.50
C ILE A 10 0.01 -53.86 -8.52
N SER A 11 0.29 -54.50 -9.66
CA SER A 11 1.08 -53.92 -10.75
C SER A 11 0.41 -52.66 -11.32
N GLY A 12 -0.91 -52.69 -11.55
CA GLY A 12 -1.68 -51.55 -12.04
C GLY A 12 -1.70 -50.37 -11.07
N VAL A 13 -1.86 -50.64 -9.77
CA VAL A 13 -1.85 -49.60 -8.72
C VAL A 13 -0.47 -48.95 -8.60
N VAL A 14 0.60 -49.73 -8.66
CA VAL A 14 1.98 -49.19 -8.60
C VAL A 14 2.29 -48.30 -9.81
N VAL A 15 1.88 -48.70 -11.02
CA VAL A 15 2.05 -47.88 -12.24
C VAL A 15 1.23 -46.59 -12.16
N LEU A 16 0.00 -46.63 -11.63
CA LEU A 16 -0.82 -45.43 -11.44
C LEU A 16 -0.24 -44.48 -10.40
N ILE A 17 0.34 -45.00 -9.32
CA ILE A 17 1.02 -44.17 -8.30
C ILE A 17 2.28 -43.51 -8.88
N ILE A 18 3.10 -44.25 -9.62
CA ILE A 18 4.31 -43.72 -10.26
C ILE A 18 3.95 -42.70 -11.34
N ALA A 19 2.97 -42.97 -12.19
CA ALA A 19 2.49 -42.02 -13.21
C ALA A 19 1.83 -40.77 -12.59
N GLY A 20 1.09 -40.94 -11.48
CA GLY A 20 0.53 -39.85 -10.70
C GLY A 20 1.61 -38.96 -10.07
N LEU A 21 2.65 -39.56 -9.49
CA LEU A 21 3.82 -38.87 -8.95
C LEU A 21 4.62 -38.15 -10.05
N TRP A 22 4.80 -38.77 -11.21
CA TRP A 22 5.49 -38.17 -12.36
C TRP A 22 4.72 -36.96 -12.92
N LYS A 23 3.40 -37.07 -13.06
CA LYS A 23 2.52 -35.99 -13.54
C LYS A 23 2.44 -34.81 -12.55
N ARG A 24 2.57 -35.08 -11.24
CA ARG A 24 2.66 -34.04 -10.20
C ARG A 24 4.02 -33.35 -10.18
N ARG A 25 5.11 -34.09 -10.40
CA ARG A 25 6.49 -33.58 -10.43
C ARG A 25 6.79 -32.80 -11.71
N HIS A 26 6.15 -33.15 -12.82
CA HIS A 26 6.18 -32.42 -14.10
C HIS A 26 4.92 -31.57 -14.34
N ALA A 27 4.52 -30.77 -13.35
CA ALA A 27 3.56 -29.69 -13.55
C ALA A 27 4.30 -28.34 -13.63
N PRO A 28 5.17 -28.09 -14.64
CA PRO A 28 5.97 -26.87 -14.74
C PRO A 28 5.09 -25.62 -14.76
N ARG A 29 3.87 -25.72 -15.30
CA ARG A 29 2.91 -24.60 -15.32
C ARG A 29 2.44 -24.15 -13.93
N ARG A 30 2.40 -25.02 -12.91
CA ARG A 30 2.00 -24.62 -11.55
C ARG A 30 3.15 -23.96 -10.81
N TRP A 31 4.35 -24.53 -10.91
CA TRP A 31 5.56 -23.97 -10.31
C TRP A 31 5.92 -22.60 -10.92
N VAL A 32 5.86 -22.45 -12.25
CA VAL A 32 6.07 -21.15 -12.92
C VAL A 32 5.01 -20.12 -12.48
N ARG A 33 3.72 -20.49 -12.42
CA ARG A 33 2.66 -19.60 -11.93
C ARG A 33 2.81 -19.19 -10.47
N GLU A 34 3.34 -20.07 -9.63
CA GLU A 34 3.65 -19.75 -8.23
C GLU A 34 4.86 -18.82 -8.14
N GLN A 35 5.89 -19.02 -8.96
CA GLN A 35 7.02 -18.09 -9.05
C GLN A 35 6.61 -16.71 -9.56
N ASP A 36 5.77 -16.62 -10.60
CA ASP A 36 5.27 -15.35 -11.12
C ASP A 36 4.48 -14.57 -10.04
N LYS A 37 3.66 -15.28 -9.24
CA LYS A 37 2.93 -14.68 -8.11
C LYS A 37 3.87 -14.19 -7.01
N ILE A 38 4.93 -14.92 -6.72
CA ILE A 38 5.92 -14.51 -5.71
C ILE A 38 6.71 -13.31 -6.22
N ALA A 39 7.18 -13.33 -7.48
CA ALA A 39 7.92 -12.23 -8.10
C ALA A 39 7.10 -10.93 -8.12
N THR A 40 5.84 -10.99 -8.57
CA THR A 40 4.93 -9.84 -8.54
C THR A 40 4.64 -9.33 -7.13
N THR A 41 4.56 -10.22 -6.13
CA THR A 41 4.38 -9.82 -4.74
C THR A 41 5.62 -9.12 -4.18
N ILE A 42 6.82 -9.60 -4.53
CA ILE A 42 8.09 -8.98 -4.12
C ILE A 42 8.22 -7.60 -4.78
N GLU A 43 8.02 -7.50 -6.09
CA GLU A 43 8.07 -6.24 -6.83
C GLU A 43 7.08 -5.20 -6.27
N GLN A 44 5.87 -5.61 -5.91
CA GLN A 44 4.90 -4.72 -5.27
C GLN A 44 5.33 -4.26 -3.87
N LYS A 45 6.03 -5.11 -3.10
CA LYS A 45 6.55 -4.73 -1.79
C LYS A 45 7.70 -3.75 -1.94
N ASP A 46 8.62 -4.01 -2.86
CA ASP A 46 9.76 -3.15 -3.14
C ASP A 46 9.30 -1.77 -3.64
N ALA A 47 8.34 -1.72 -4.56
CA ALA A 47 7.75 -0.47 -5.04
C ALA A 47 7.03 0.32 -3.93
N ARG A 48 6.36 -0.36 -2.99
CA ARG A 48 5.75 0.29 -1.82
C ARG A 48 6.79 0.83 -0.87
N GLN A 49 7.86 0.09 -0.63
CA GLN A 49 8.95 0.50 0.24
C GLN A 49 9.70 1.70 -0.34
N GLU A 50 9.98 1.70 -1.63
CA GLU A 50 10.58 2.82 -2.34
C GLU A 50 9.73 4.09 -2.20
N LEU A 51 8.41 3.99 -2.40
CA LEU A 51 7.49 5.12 -2.20
C LEU A 51 7.49 5.64 -0.76
N THR A 52 7.60 4.76 0.24
CA THR A 52 7.69 5.17 1.64
C THR A 52 8.97 5.98 1.89
N VAL A 53 10.11 5.49 1.41
CA VAL A 53 11.41 6.18 1.54
C VAL A 53 11.36 7.55 0.87
N LEU A 54 10.84 7.64 -0.35
CA LEU A 54 10.72 8.93 -1.06
C LEU A 54 9.83 9.93 -0.30
N ARG A 55 8.72 9.47 0.29
CA ARG A 55 7.84 10.33 1.10
C ARG A 55 8.52 10.82 2.36
N GLU A 56 9.28 9.97 3.03
CA GLU A 56 10.06 10.34 4.21
C GLU A 56 11.11 11.40 3.86
N GLN A 57 11.85 11.20 2.77
CA GLN A 57 12.83 12.17 2.25
C GLN A 57 12.18 13.52 1.92
N VAL A 58 11.01 13.54 1.27
CA VAL A 58 10.28 14.78 0.98
C VAL A 58 9.94 15.53 2.27
N VAL A 59 9.43 14.84 3.29
CA VAL A 59 9.08 15.47 4.57
C VAL A 59 10.33 15.98 5.30
N GLU A 60 11.44 15.23 5.26
CA GLU A 60 12.71 15.63 5.86
C GLU A 60 13.30 16.87 5.19
N VAL A 61 13.38 16.89 3.86
CA VAL A 61 13.85 18.06 3.08
C VAL A 61 12.94 19.26 3.33
N ALA A 62 11.62 19.06 3.37
CA ALA A 62 10.67 20.14 3.68
C ALA A 62 10.92 20.75 5.06
N ARG A 63 11.17 19.93 6.08
CA ARG A 63 11.55 20.40 7.43
C ARG A 63 12.88 21.15 7.41
N ALA A 64 13.90 20.60 6.75
CA ALA A 64 15.22 21.22 6.67
C ALA A 64 15.19 22.60 5.99
N ARG A 65 14.30 22.77 5.01
CA ARG A 65 14.12 24.03 4.25
C ARG A 65 13.07 24.97 4.86
N ASN A 66 12.47 24.63 6.01
CA ASN A 66 11.35 25.37 6.62
C ASN A 66 10.14 25.54 5.68
N VAL A 67 9.89 24.56 4.82
CA VAL A 67 8.73 24.53 3.91
C VAL A 67 7.63 23.67 4.54
N VAL A 68 6.44 24.27 4.71
CA VAL A 68 5.30 23.61 5.33
C VAL A 68 4.42 22.96 4.26
N ILE A 69 4.41 21.62 4.24
CA ILE A 69 3.62 20.82 3.29
C ILE A 69 2.71 19.83 4.03
N PRO A 70 1.54 19.47 3.48
CA PRO A 70 0.68 18.46 4.06
C PRO A 70 1.34 17.07 3.95
N ALA A 71 1.76 16.48 5.07
CA ALA A 71 2.46 15.20 5.09
C ALA A 71 1.48 14.02 4.98
N SER A 72 0.41 14.05 5.77
CA SER A 72 -0.58 12.98 5.82
C SER A 72 -2.00 13.52 6.06
N SER A 73 -3.01 12.73 5.71
CA SER A 73 -4.39 13.02 6.08
C SER A 73 -5.17 11.78 6.49
N THR A 74 -6.11 11.97 7.41
CA THR A 74 -7.03 10.95 7.92
C THR A 74 -8.45 11.50 8.05
N GLY A 75 -9.44 10.63 8.12
CA GLY A 75 -10.85 11.03 8.17
C GLY A 75 -11.38 11.55 6.82
N ILE A 76 -12.66 11.93 6.82
CA ILE A 76 -13.39 12.39 5.63
C ILE A 76 -14.12 13.70 5.92
N ASN A 77 -14.71 13.87 7.11
CA ASN A 77 -15.37 15.12 7.52
C ASN A 77 -15.55 15.19 9.07
N PRO A 78 -14.56 15.71 9.81
CA PRO A 78 -13.40 16.45 9.30
C PRO A 78 -12.36 15.53 8.65
N THR A 79 -11.65 16.08 7.65
CA THR A 79 -10.37 15.56 7.20
C THR A 79 -9.29 16.20 8.07
N ILE A 80 -8.54 15.39 8.82
CA ILE A 80 -7.45 15.83 9.68
C ILE A 80 -6.17 15.75 8.85
N VAL A 81 -5.46 16.87 8.70
CA VAL A 81 -4.22 16.96 7.95
C VAL A 81 -3.08 17.24 8.91
N THR A 82 -2.03 16.43 8.84
CA THR A 82 -0.77 16.66 9.56
C THR A 82 0.25 17.24 8.59
N PHE A 83 0.86 18.36 8.94
CA PHE A 83 1.86 19.04 8.13
C PHE A 83 3.29 18.62 8.50
N SER A 84 4.25 18.94 7.63
CA SER A 84 5.68 18.63 7.84
C SER A 84 6.24 19.25 9.12
N ASP A 85 5.75 20.40 9.55
CA ASP A 85 6.11 21.08 10.81
C ASP A 85 5.47 20.46 12.07
N GLY A 86 4.65 19.42 11.90
CA GLY A 86 3.91 18.76 12.98
C GLY A 86 2.60 19.46 13.36
N SER A 87 2.25 20.57 12.70
CA SER A 87 0.95 21.21 12.90
C SER A 87 -0.17 20.32 12.37
N VAL A 88 -1.33 20.39 13.02
CA VAL A 88 -2.52 19.59 12.67
C VAL A 88 -3.68 20.53 12.43
N TRP A 89 -4.34 20.35 11.28
CA TRP A 89 -5.49 21.15 10.88
C TRP A 89 -6.69 20.27 10.53
N CYS A 90 -7.88 20.76 10.86
CA CYS A 90 -9.14 20.09 10.56
C CYS A 90 -9.85 20.77 9.39
N TYR A 91 -10.10 20.03 8.32
CA TYR A 91 -10.82 20.51 7.14
C TYR A 91 -12.22 19.93 7.09
N PHE A 92 -13.21 20.79 6.93
CA PHE A 92 -14.62 20.41 6.85
C PHE A 92 -15.15 20.66 5.45
N ASN A 93 -15.81 19.65 4.88
CA ASN A 93 -16.45 19.78 3.56
C ASN A 93 -17.82 20.46 3.67
N ASP A 94 -18.42 20.47 4.87
CA ASP A 94 -19.76 21.02 5.12
C ASP A 94 -19.71 22.20 6.09
N HIS A 95 -20.41 23.29 5.74
CA HIS A 95 -20.41 24.50 6.55
C HIS A 95 -21.15 24.32 7.88
N ALA A 96 -22.28 23.60 7.90
CA ALA A 96 -23.07 23.42 9.10
C ALA A 96 -22.28 22.61 10.15
N ARG A 97 -21.60 21.54 9.73
CA ARG A 97 -20.70 20.75 10.60
C ARG A 97 -19.51 21.56 11.09
N TYR A 98 -18.90 22.38 10.25
CA TYR A 98 -17.82 23.29 10.67
C TYR A 98 -18.28 24.23 11.78
N VAL A 99 -19.41 24.93 11.57
CA VAL A 99 -19.96 25.87 12.55
C VAL A 99 -20.36 25.15 13.84
N HIS A 100 -20.97 23.96 13.73
CA HIS A 100 -21.31 23.14 14.88
C HIS A 100 -20.07 22.74 15.68
N ALA A 101 -19.03 22.22 15.02
CA ALA A 101 -17.80 21.78 15.69
C ALA A 101 -17.08 22.93 16.41
N ILE A 102 -17.06 24.12 15.82
CA ILE A 102 -16.49 25.32 16.46
C ILE A 102 -17.34 25.76 17.66
N ARG A 103 -18.67 25.86 17.50
CA ARG A 103 -19.57 26.28 18.59
C ARG A 103 -19.56 25.30 19.76
N ALA A 104 -19.40 24.01 19.47
CA ALA A 104 -19.27 22.96 20.47
C ALA A 104 -17.86 22.87 21.10
N GLY A 105 -16.90 23.70 20.68
CA GLY A 105 -15.53 23.68 21.21
C GLY A 105 -14.73 22.43 20.85
N GLN A 106 -15.15 21.66 19.84
CA GLN A 106 -14.49 20.40 19.45
C GLN A 106 -13.21 20.62 18.64
N VAL A 107 -13.12 21.74 17.93
CA VAL A 107 -11.93 22.12 17.14
C VAL A 107 -11.60 23.60 17.35
N PRO A 108 -10.30 23.97 17.36
CA PRO A 108 -9.89 25.36 17.43
C PRO A 108 -10.17 26.08 16.09
N PRO A 109 -10.76 27.29 16.11
CA PRO A 109 -11.00 28.07 14.89
C PRO A 109 -9.72 28.41 14.12
N THR A 110 -8.59 28.59 14.82
CA THR A 110 -7.30 28.95 14.22
C THR A 110 -6.59 27.79 13.52
N ARG A 111 -7.03 26.55 13.73
CA ARG A 111 -6.50 25.35 13.05
C ARG A 111 -7.61 24.51 12.43
N SER A 112 -8.68 25.18 12.01
CA SER A 112 -9.74 24.55 11.24
C SER A 112 -10.11 25.44 10.06
N SER A 113 -10.49 24.79 8.96
CA SER A 113 -10.87 25.49 7.73
C SER A 113 -11.98 24.73 7.02
N ARG A 114 -12.63 25.42 6.09
CA ARG A 114 -13.60 24.80 5.18
C ARG A 114 -12.93 24.50 3.84
N GLY A 115 -13.45 23.48 3.16
CA GLY A 115 -13.03 23.10 1.82
C GLY A 115 -12.08 21.91 1.79
N THR A 116 -11.58 21.62 0.60
CA THR A 116 -10.71 20.47 0.35
C THR A 116 -9.26 20.85 0.66
N PRO A 117 -8.56 20.13 1.56
CA PRO A 117 -7.15 20.37 1.78
C PRO A 117 -6.32 20.02 0.55
N SER A 118 -5.14 20.62 0.43
CA SER A 118 -4.14 20.20 -0.55
C SER A 118 -3.82 18.71 -0.39
N VAL A 119 -3.54 18.04 -1.50
CA VAL A 119 -3.24 16.61 -1.50
C VAL A 119 -1.99 16.35 -0.66
N PRO A 120 -2.04 15.48 0.36
CA PRO A 120 -0.89 15.21 1.20
C PRO A 120 0.17 14.37 0.48
N VAL A 121 1.42 14.47 0.92
CA VAL A 121 2.58 13.69 0.45
C VAL A 121 2.29 12.18 0.46
N SER A 122 1.55 11.69 1.46
CA SER A 122 1.11 10.28 1.53
C SER A 122 0.28 9.81 0.33
N ARG A 123 -0.32 10.73 -0.44
CA ARG A 123 -1.11 10.45 -1.64
C ARG A 123 -0.41 10.90 -2.93
N TRP A 124 0.79 11.47 -2.86
CA TRP A 124 1.54 11.83 -4.06
C TRP A 124 2.03 10.57 -4.78
N LYS A 125 2.14 10.70 -6.11
CA LYS A 125 2.72 9.70 -7.00
C LYS A 125 4.25 9.81 -6.98
N LYS A 126 4.93 8.74 -7.41
CA LYS A 126 6.40 8.68 -7.47
C LYS A 126 7.00 9.87 -8.21
N GLU A 127 6.45 10.18 -9.38
CA GLU A 127 6.96 11.25 -10.26
C GLU A 127 6.84 12.64 -9.61
N THR A 128 5.80 12.84 -8.78
CA THR A 128 5.62 14.08 -8.03
C THR A 128 6.62 14.20 -6.88
N LEU A 129 6.90 13.09 -6.18
CA LEU A 129 7.89 13.04 -5.10
C LEU A 129 9.29 13.33 -5.65
N GLU A 130 9.69 12.65 -6.71
CA GLU A 130 11.01 12.82 -7.34
C GLU A 130 11.21 14.23 -7.89
N ARG A 131 10.21 14.78 -8.58
CA ARG A 131 10.27 16.16 -9.09
C ARG A 131 10.40 17.16 -7.95
N TRP A 132 9.59 17.02 -6.90
CA TRP A 132 9.64 17.92 -5.76
C TRP A 132 11.00 17.87 -5.07
N LEU A 133 11.58 16.67 -4.90
CA LEU A 133 12.93 16.52 -4.35
C LEU A 133 13.98 17.20 -5.23
N ALA A 134 13.94 17.00 -6.55
CA ALA A 134 14.86 17.66 -7.48
C ALA A 134 14.78 19.20 -7.42
N GLU A 135 13.60 19.76 -7.16
CA GLU A 135 13.40 21.21 -7.06
C GLU A 135 13.80 21.80 -5.69
N ASN A 136 13.87 20.99 -4.62
CA ASN A 136 13.99 21.48 -3.24
C ASN A 136 15.19 20.92 -2.46
N ALA A 137 15.89 19.91 -2.98
CA ALA A 137 17.03 19.28 -2.31
C ALA A 137 18.38 20.00 -2.58
N ASP A 138 18.46 20.85 -3.60
CA ASP A 138 19.67 21.60 -4.01
C ASP A 138 20.10 22.69 -3.02
#